data_AF-A0A0R1U0V5-F1
#
_entry.id   AF-A0A0R1U0V5-F1
#
_cell.length_a   1.000
_cell.length_b   1.000
_cell.length_c   1.000
_cell.angle_alpha   90.00
_cell.angle_beta   90.00
_cell.angle_gamma   90.00
#
_symmetry.space_group_name_H-M   'P 1'
#
loop_
_entity.id
_entity.type
_entity.pdbx_description
1 polymer ?
#
loop_
_entity_poly.entity_id
_entity_poly.type
_entity_poly.pdbx_seq_one_letter_code
_entity_poly.pdbx_strand_id
1 'polypeptide(L)'
;MQMTDDMQQIFAHGMGALRTDLPVRILRLGGWNQPTAADSRMSPYLYPISDAAAIIMGAQTVDTHLAWSSWRAAVDTAPDMVGVSAWTPTNAGVRVQLALPEAIFTDLFTDSGKEVQAQGYVTYRNGWYLRWAQRLQRRLPGIAQLLRPSAPEFSPAGVDFTNLRRYQQTVGEPTIGAVPGTVTLAGVRLTERGVLTVDLDLPADCIPDAAHLAALRDLCWLTLAVNDDETAPLPELARGFANVAGDQGDGWSGLSAMPQEAGQPAGTILPGFEHEALTQQIYLRAGLVAGMGVTPLGTELWSLDGEQQSVIIAGQQVGLNPDAAVALTRNRDALMRFLGTHGLVVPRGNTYRNADAAVADFDRSFGHKSIFVGGTDTQGPGSGSVAMPVPPTPERFAEVVRALGDDIMVQLLAPGSLYRCLVLDGKVLAVQARDYAYVVGDGRHDVAALLAAKRTRRAAAGQPTLALDAGVTAGLARQNVTSASVIPRGTQVYLGRDTAAFVAGEYWDDRASLDQSYDVVAVQAATALGLRYCTVDLAVINGFIAYSEDQAELAQVVGVDATPDLVSFLRPTIGDGNDFAPAVLAAALAK
;
A
#
# COMPACT_ATOMS: atom_id res chain seq x y z
N MET A 1 -14.58 28.54 -29.07
CA MET A 1 -13.64 27.69 -29.84
C MET A 1 -14.46 26.93 -30.88
N GLN A 2 -14.08 26.96 -32.15
CA GLN A 2 -14.67 26.09 -33.17
C GLN A 2 -13.98 24.73 -33.10
N MET A 3 -14.76 23.65 -32.94
CA MET A 3 -14.22 22.31 -32.78
C MET A 3 -13.94 21.66 -34.14
N THR A 4 -12.97 20.76 -34.19
CA THR A 4 -12.71 19.89 -35.35
C THR A 4 -13.94 19.05 -35.67
N ASP A 5 -14.08 18.67 -36.95
CA ASP A 5 -15.18 17.77 -37.40
C ASP A 5 -15.13 16.42 -36.66
N ASP A 6 -13.92 15.88 -36.45
CA ASP A 6 -13.67 14.67 -35.65
C ASP A 6 -14.35 14.78 -34.28
N MET A 7 -14.14 15.89 -33.58
CA MET A 7 -14.68 16.07 -32.24
C MET A 7 -16.18 16.35 -32.24
N GLN A 8 -16.69 17.10 -33.23
CA GLN A 8 -18.13 17.30 -33.38
C GLN A 8 -18.86 15.96 -33.55
N GLN A 9 -18.29 15.04 -34.32
CA GLN A 9 -18.81 13.67 -34.46
C GLN A 9 -18.81 12.93 -33.12
N ILE A 10 -17.70 12.96 -32.36
CA ILE A 10 -17.65 12.34 -31.02
C ILE A 10 -18.80 12.83 -30.12
N PHE A 11 -19.04 14.13 -30.05
CA PHE A 11 -20.12 14.68 -29.23
C PHE A 11 -21.51 14.36 -29.78
N ALA A 12 -21.70 14.37 -31.11
CA ALA A 12 -22.97 14.01 -31.73
C ALA A 12 -23.39 12.55 -31.42
N HIS A 13 -22.42 11.66 -31.23
CA HIS A 13 -22.64 10.27 -30.83
C HIS A 13 -22.68 10.07 -29.30
N GLY A 14 -22.68 11.14 -28.50
CA GLY A 14 -22.72 11.06 -27.03
C GLY A 14 -21.42 10.54 -26.40
N MET A 15 -20.34 10.47 -27.17
CA MET A 15 -19.06 9.89 -26.75
C MET A 15 -18.12 10.91 -26.08
N GLY A 16 -18.60 12.11 -25.72
CA GLY A 16 -17.79 13.14 -25.06
C GLY A 16 -17.19 12.69 -23.71
N ALA A 17 -17.87 11.79 -23.00
CA ALA A 17 -17.42 11.22 -21.73
C ALA A 17 -16.22 10.27 -21.86
N LEU A 18 -15.95 9.75 -23.07
CA LEU A 18 -14.81 8.86 -23.33
C LEU A 18 -13.45 9.51 -23.06
N ARG A 19 -13.41 10.83 -22.83
CA ARG A 19 -12.24 11.57 -22.32
C ARG A 19 -11.55 10.84 -21.17
N THR A 20 -12.32 10.39 -20.18
CA THR A 20 -11.79 9.72 -18.98
C THR A 20 -11.48 8.25 -19.20
N ASP A 21 -11.94 7.69 -20.31
CA ASP A 21 -11.79 6.28 -20.68
C ASP A 21 -10.61 6.03 -21.62
N LEU A 22 -9.75 7.03 -21.85
CA LEU A 22 -8.49 6.86 -22.58
C LEU A 22 -7.51 6.03 -21.74
N PRO A 23 -7.17 4.79 -22.16
CA PRO A 23 -6.17 4.01 -21.45
C PRO A 23 -4.80 4.68 -21.58
N VAL A 24 -4.11 4.79 -20.46
CA VAL A 24 -2.76 5.35 -20.36
C VAL A 24 -1.77 4.32 -19.83
N ARG A 25 -0.50 4.46 -20.21
CA ARG A 25 0.63 3.71 -19.66
C ARG A 25 1.87 4.58 -19.63
N ILE A 26 2.68 4.47 -18.58
CA ILE A 26 3.99 5.10 -18.48
C ILE A 26 5.08 4.04 -18.71
N LEU A 27 6.13 4.40 -19.45
CA LEU A 27 7.29 3.58 -19.73
C LEU A 27 8.56 4.35 -19.39
N ARG A 28 9.55 3.64 -18.89
CA ARG A 28 10.87 4.19 -18.61
C ARG A 28 11.96 3.21 -19.02
N LEU A 29 12.93 3.70 -19.77
CA LEU A 29 14.10 2.91 -20.14
C LEU A 29 15.18 3.02 -19.06
N GLY A 30 15.78 1.88 -18.77
CA GLY A 30 16.97 1.83 -17.94
C GLY A 30 17.92 0.71 -18.36
N GLY A 31 19.07 0.68 -17.70
CA GLY A 31 20.11 -0.31 -17.90
C GLY A 31 20.46 -1.05 -16.62
N TRP A 32 21.10 -2.21 -16.82
CA TRP A 32 21.57 -3.07 -15.75
C TRP A 32 23.06 -2.87 -15.49
N ASN A 33 23.48 -2.89 -14.22
CA ASN A 33 24.90 -2.78 -13.88
C ASN A 33 25.71 -4.02 -14.32
N GLN A 34 25.07 -5.18 -14.46
CA GLN A 34 25.66 -6.39 -15.00
C GLN A 34 24.69 -7.04 -15.99
N PRO A 35 25.20 -7.78 -17.00
CA PRO A 35 24.36 -8.54 -17.92
C PRO A 35 23.44 -9.48 -17.14
N THR A 36 22.13 -9.33 -17.32
CA THR A 36 21.12 -10.19 -16.68
C THR A 36 20.40 -11.01 -17.73
N ALA A 37 20.21 -12.30 -17.46
CA ALA A 37 19.35 -13.18 -18.25
C ALA A 37 17.87 -12.93 -17.88
N ALA A 38 17.42 -11.68 -17.96
CA ALA A 38 16.05 -11.32 -17.64
C ALA A 38 15.10 -11.93 -18.68
N ASP A 39 14.16 -12.76 -18.23
CA ASP A 39 13.07 -13.31 -19.04
C ASP A 39 11.88 -12.34 -19.01
N SER A 40 11.30 -12.03 -20.17
CA SER A 40 10.10 -11.19 -20.29
C SER A 40 8.88 -11.72 -19.53
N ARG A 41 8.89 -12.99 -19.11
CA ARG A 41 7.87 -13.59 -18.25
C ARG A 41 8.07 -13.33 -16.77
N MET A 42 9.22 -12.77 -16.38
CA MET A 42 9.53 -12.49 -14.98
C MET A 42 8.66 -11.42 -14.38
N SER A 43 8.07 -10.51 -15.17
CA SER A 43 7.11 -9.53 -14.67
C SER A 43 6.32 -8.94 -15.83
N PRO A 44 5.00 -8.71 -15.66
CA PRO A 44 4.22 -7.98 -16.66
C PRO A 44 4.62 -6.50 -16.78
N TYR A 45 5.44 -6.00 -15.85
CA TYR A 45 5.93 -4.62 -15.80
C TYR A 45 7.36 -4.45 -16.32
N LEU A 46 8.07 -5.54 -16.62
CA LEU A 46 9.46 -5.51 -17.06
C LEU A 46 9.62 -6.16 -18.43
N TYR A 47 10.10 -5.38 -19.41
CA TYR A 47 10.39 -5.86 -20.74
C TYR A 47 11.89 -5.73 -21.07
N PRO A 48 12.66 -6.83 -21.11
CA PRO A 48 14.07 -6.81 -21.48
C PRO A 48 14.22 -6.51 -22.97
N ILE A 49 15.09 -5.54 -23.31
CA ILE A 49 15.46 -5.22 -24.70
C ILE A 49 16.75 -5.96 -25.08
N SER A 50 17.71 -6.00 -24.16
CA SER A 50 18.99 -6.68 -24.29
C SER A 50 19.51 -7.08 -22.91
N ASP A 51 20.64 -7.79 -22.88
CA ASP A 51 21.29 -8.17 -21.62
C ASP A 51 21.65 -6.98 -20.72
N ALA A 52 21.71 -5.76 -21.26
CA ALA A 52 22.09 -4.54 -20.53
C ALA A 52 20.99 -3.47 -20.46
N ALA A 53 19.81 -3.70 -21.05
CA ALA A 53 18.74 -2.69 -21.11
C ALA A 53 17.35 -3.28 -20.99
N ALA A 54 16.47 -2.59 -20.27
CA ALA A 54 15.08 -2.98 -20.11
C ALA A 54 14.14 -1.78 -19.97
N ILE A 55 12.89 -1.99 -20.34
CA ILE A 55 11.79 -1.05 -20.18
C ILE A 55 10.99 -1.47 -18.96
N ILE A 56 10.86 -0.56 -18.00
CA ILE A 56 9.87 -0.69 -16.94
C ILE A 56 8.61 0.04 -17.36
N MET A 57 7.46 -0.59 -17.20
CA MET A 57 6.16 -0.02 -17.56
C MET A 57 5.14 -0.15 -16.45
N GLY A 58 4.18 0.76 -16.42
CA GLY A 58 2.98 0.63 -15.59
C GLY A 58 1.89 -0.22 -16.24
N ALA A 59 0.82 -0.44 -15.48
CA ALA A 59 -0.43 -0.98 -16.01
C ALA A 59 -0.96 -0.09 -17.14
N GLN A 60 -1.54 -0.72 -18.18
CA GLN A 60 -2.31 0.00 -19.18
C GLN A 60 -3.77 -0.01 -18.75
N THR A 61 -4.27 1.14 -18.34
CA THR A 61 -5.62 1.26 -17.74
C THR A 61 -6.16 2.68 -17.94
N VAL A 62 -7.47 2.83 -17.84
CA VAL A 62 -8.15 4.13 -17.80
C VAL A 62 -7.97 4.83 -16.45
N ASP A 63 -7.70 4.06 -15.40
CA ASP A 63 -7.40 4.57 -14.07
C ASP A 63 -5.97 5.13 -14.01
N THR A 64 -5.88 6.44 -14.13
CA THR A 64 -4.61 7.18 -14.08
C THR A 64 -3.89 7.00 -12.74
N HIS A 65 -4.61 6.77 -11.64
CA HIS A 65 -3.99 6.49 -10.35
C HIS A 65 -3.29 5.14 -10.40
N LEU A 66 -3.98 4.08 -10.80
CA LEU A 66 -3.37 2.75 -10.94
C LEU A 66 -2.22 2.74 -11.97
N ALA A 67 -2.37 3.40 -13.11
CA ALA A 67 -1.32 3.47 -14.13
C ALA A 67 -0.03 4.13 -13.60
N TRP A 68 -0.17 5.25 -12.88
CA TRP A 68 0.96 5.94 -12.27
C TRP A 68 1.57 5.15 -11.11
N SER A 69 0.71 4.63 -10.22
CA SER A 69 1.09 3.91 -9.00
C SER A 69 1.84 2.62 -9.33
N SER A 70 1.31 1.82 -10.25
CA SER A 70 1.95 0.58 -10.71
C SER A 70 3.29 0.85 -11.39
N TRP A 71 3.39 1.89 -12.23
CA TRP A 71 4.66 2.29 -12.83
C TRP A 71 5.68 2.71 -11.77
N ARG A 72 5.26 3.55 -10.82
CA ARG A 72 6.14 4.06 -9.77
C ARG A 72 6.65 2.91 -8.89
N ALA A 73 5.76 2.01 -8.49
CA ALA A 73 6.11 0.83 -7.71
C ALA A 73 6.99 -0.16 -8.50
N ALA A 74 6.73 -0.38 -9.78
CA ALA A 74 7.58 -1.23 -10.63
C ALA A 74 9.00 -0.66 -10.76
N VAL A 75 9.14 0.67 -10.92
CA VAL A 75 10.45 1.33 -10.94
C VAL A 75 11.18 1.18 -9.61
N ASP A 76 10.47 1.33 -8.49
CA ASP A 76 11.03 1.22 -7.14
C ASP A 76 11.48 -0.21 -6.79
N THR A 77 10.70 -1.21 -7.21
CA THR A 77 10.93 -2.62 -6.88
C THR A 77 11.83 -3.35 -7.87
N ALA A 78 12.06 -2.81 -9.07
CA ALA A 78 12.90 -3.46 -10.08
C ALA A 78 14.30 -3.85 -9.60
N PRO A 79 15.03 -3.06 -8.78
CA PRO A 79 16.34 -3.47 -8.25
C PRO A 79 16.28 -4.71 -7.35
N ASP A 80 15.14 -4.99 -6.73
CA ASP A 80 14.96 -6.10 -5.77
C ASP A 80 14.43 -7.38 -6.44
N MET A 81 14.00 -7.31 -7.70
CA MET A 81 13.51 -8.46 -8.44
C MET A 81 14.59 -9.54 -8.57
N VAL A 82 14.18 -10.80 -8.35
CA VAL A 82 15.09 -11.96 -8.48
C VAL A 82 15.68 -11.97 -9.89
N GLY A 83 17.01 -12.09 -10.01
CA GLY A 83 17.68 -12.12 -11.32
C GLY A 83 17.97 -10.75 -11.93
N VAL A 84 17.67 -9.66 -11.21
CA VAL A 84 18.02 -8.28 -11.57
C VAL A 84 19.12 -7.78 -10.63
N SER A 85 20.26 -7.30 -11.17
CA SER A 85 21.43 -6.97 -10.34
C SER A 85 21.48 -5.52 -9.85
N ALA A 86 20.84 -4.60 -10.58
CA ALA A 86 20.63 -3.18 -10.26
C ALA A 86 20.10 -2.46 -11.50
N TRP A 87 19.07 -1.63 -11.33
CA TRP A 87 18.47 -0.84 -12.40
C TRP A 87 18.85 0.64 -12.29
N THR A 88 19.22 1.27 -13.40
CA THR A 88 19.37 2.73 -13.47
C THR A 88 18.72 3.29 -14.72
N PRO A 89 18.02 4.44 -14.64
CA PRO A 89 17.41 5.05 -15.81
C PRO A 89 18.50 5.55 -16.78
N THR A 90 18.32 5.29 -18.07
CA THR A 90 19.30 5.69 -19.11
C THR A 90 19.18 7.17 -19.49
N ASN A 91 18.03 7.77 -19.21
CA ASN A 91 17.75 9.19 -19.45
C ASN A 91 16.76 9.72 -18.40
N ALA A 92 16.59 11.04 -18.38
CA ALA A 92 15.72 11.73 -17.42
C ALA A 92 14.23 11.76 -17.86
N GLY A 93 13.89 11.17 -19.00
CA GLY A 93 12.53 11.20 -19.54
C GLY A 93 11.73 9.93 -19.27
N VAL A 94 10.46 10.01 -19.62
CA VAL A 94 9.51 8.90 -19.69
C VAL A 94 8.78 8.96 -21.03
N ARG A 95 8.21 7.82 -21.42
CA ARG A 95 7.23 7.76 -22.51
C ARG A 95 5.85 7.50 -21.94
N VAL A 96 4.88 8.33 -22.29
CA VAL A 96 3.47 8.11 -21.96
C VAL A 96 2.74 7.66 -23.21
N GLN A 97 2.09 6.50 -23.15
CA GLN A 97 1.27 5.97 -24.23
C GLN A 97 -0.20 6.25 -23.93
N LEU A 98 -0.93 6.72 -24.94
CA LEU A 98 -2.37 6.91 -24.88
C LEU A 98 -3.05 6.17 -26.04
N ALA A 99 -4.11 5.44 -25.73
CA ALA A 99 -4.98 4.83 -26.72
C ALA A 99 -6.32 5.57 -26.78
N LEU A 100 -6.84 5.78 -27.98
CA LEU A 100 -8.24 6.15 -28.15
C LEU A 100 -9.13 4.92 -27.94
N PRO A 101 -10.25 5.04 -27.22
CA PRO A 101 -11.21 3.96 -27.06
C PRO A 101 -11.71 3.44 -28.40
N GLU A 102 -11.72 2.11 -28.58
CA GLU A 102 -12.09 1.48 -29.86
C GLU A 102 -13.54 1.84 -30.29
N ALA A 103 -14.42 2.12 -29.31
CA ALA A 103 -15.79 2.57 -29.53
C ALA A 103 -15.88 3.82 -30.43
N ILE A 104 -14.92 4.75 -30.32
CA ILE A 104 -14.86 5.94 -31.19
C ILE A 104 -14.76 5.52 -32.65
N PHE A 105 -13.93 4.51 -32.93
CA PHE A 105 -13.69 4.08 -34.30
C PHE A 105 -14.81 3.19 -34.82
N THR A 106 -15.32 2.25 -34.02
CA THR A 106 -16.37 1.32 -34.47
C THR A 106 -17.65 2.06 -34.85
N ASP A 107 -18.08 3.00 -34.01
CA ASP A 107 -19.38 3.64 -34.17
C ASP A 107 -19.31 4.66 -35.31
N LEU A 108 -18.28 5.52 -35.31
CA LEU A 108 -18.08 6.51 -36.37
C LEU A 108 -17.75 5.88 -37.74
N PHE A 109 -17.07 4.72 -37.77
CA PHE A 109 -16.85 3.99 -39.02
C PHE A 109 -18.14 3.35 -39.55
N THR A 110 -18.97 2.80 -38.67
CA THR A 110 -20.27 2.21 -39.04
C THR A 110 -21.19 3.26 -39.65
N ASP A 111 -21.18 4.46 -39.09
CA ASP A 111 -21.95 5.60 -39.58
C ASP A 111 -21.23 6.41 -40.67
N SER A 112 -20.02 5.98 -41.05
CA SER A 112 -19.30 6.58 -42.17
C SER A 112 -19.93 6.19 -43.51
N GLY A 113 -19.91 7.09 -44.49
CA GLY A 113 -20.41 6.81 -45.84
C GLY A 113 -19.65 5.66 -46.52
N LYS A 114 -20.29 5.01 -47.50
CA LYS A 114 -19.74 3.86 -48.23
C LYS A 114 -18.33 4.09 -48.81
N GLU A 115 -18.02 5.32 -49.22
CA GLU A 115 -16.70 5.70 -49.73
C GLU A 115 -15.60 5.57 -48.69
N VAL A 116 -15.87 5.97 -47.44
CA VAL A 116 -14.93 5.85 -46.31
C VAL A 116 -14.78 4.39 -45.93
N GLN A 117 -15.89 3.65 -45.86
CA GLN A 117 -15.88 2.23 -45.54
C GLN A 117 -15.07 1.40 -46.55
N ALA A 118 -15.10 1.78 -47.83
CA ALA A 118 -14.33 1.12 -48.89
C ALA A 118 -12.80 1.24 -48.73
N GLN A 119 -12.31 2.26 -48.00
CA GLN A 119 -10.88 2.43 -47.71
C GLN A 119 -10.38 1.49 -46.60
N GLY A 120 -11.31 0.84 -45.90
CA GLY A 120 -11.03 -0.12 -44.83
C GLY A 120 -10.87 0.51 -43.45
N TYR A 121 -11.29 -0.25 -42.44
CA TYR A 121 -11.30 0.16 -41.04
C TYR A 121 -9.92 0.58 -40.51
N VAL A 122 -8.87 -0.18 -40.86
CA VAL A 122 -7.49 0.11 -40.43
C VAL A 122 -7.02 1.46 -40.95
N THR A 123 -7.28 1.76 -42.23
CA THR A 123 -6.95 3.06 -42.83
C THR A 123 -7.69 4.19 -42.13
N TYR A 124 -8.98 4.00 -41.83
CA TYR A 124 -9.80 4.96 -41.10
C TYR A 124 -9.22 5.26 -39.72
N ARG A 125 -8.96 4.22 -38.91
CA ARG A 125 -8.35 4.36 -37.58
C ARG A 125 -6.98 5.04 -37.63
N ASN A 126 -6.13 4.67 -38.58
CA ASN A 126 -4.82 5.28 -38.76
C ASN A 126 -4.91 6.78 -39.07
N GLY A 127 -5.91 7.20 -39.85
CA GLY A 127 -6.15 8.60 -40.16
C GLY A 127 -6.41 9.44 -38.90
N TRP A 128 -7.17 8.90 -37.94
CA TRP A 128 -7.42 9.56 -36.65
C TRP A 128 -6.13 9.75 -35.85
N TYR A 129 -5.36 8.68 -35.66
CA TYR A 129 -4.09 8.76 -34.92
C TYR A 129 -3.07 9.70 -35.57
N LEU A 130 -2.99 9.73 -36.90
CA LEU A 130 -2.11 10.65 -37.63
C LEU A 130 -2.48 12.11 -37.39
N ARG A 131 -3.76 12.47 -37.54
CA ARG A 131 -4.23 13.85 -37.25
C ARG A 131 -4.01 14.23 -35.80
N TRP A 132 -4.30 13.31 -34.87
CA TRP A 132 -4.09 13.54 -33.44
C TRP A 132 -2.61 13.75 -33.10
N ALA A 133 -1.73 12.87 -33.55
CA ALA A 133 -0.30 12.97 -33.32
C ALA A 133 0.31 14.24 -33.92
N GLN A 134 -0.17 14.69 -35.08
CA GLN A 134 0.24 15.98 -35.66
C GLN A 134 -0.11 17.16 -34.74
N ARG A 135 -1.33 17.17 -34.18
CA ARG A 135 -1.79 18.22 -33.26
C ARG A 135 -1.05 18.17 -31.93
N LEU A 136 -0.77 16.98 -31.42
CA LEU A 136 0.04 16.74 -30.23
C LEU A 136 1.48 17.22 -30.44
N GLN A 137 2.13 16.86 -31.55
CA GLN A 137 3.52 17.23 -31.84
C GLN A 137 3.75 18.74 -31.81
N ARG A 138 2.75 19.53 -32.25
CA ARG A 138 2.79 21.00 -32.19
C ARG A 138 2.61 21.57 -30.79
N ARG A 139 1.88 20.88 -29.91
CA ARG A 139 1.41 21.41 -28.62
C ARG A 139 2.09 20.77 -27.40
N LEU A 140 2.83 19.68 -27.58
CA LEU A 140 3.52 18.97 -26.51
C LEU A 140 4.47 19.88 -25.68
N PRO A 141 5.21 20.85 -26.27
CA PRO A 141 5.99 21.80 -25.47
C PRO A 141 5.13 22.62 -24.50
N GLY A 142 3.99 23.14 -24.98
CA GLY A 142 3.06 23.89 -24.13
C GLY A 142 2.39 23.01 -23.08
N ILE A 143 2.06 21.75 -23.40
CA ILE A 143 1.53 20.78 -22.44
C ILE A 143 2.55 20.52 -21.33
N ALA A 144 3.82 20.27 -21.67
CA ALA A 144 4.86 20.03 -20.68
C ALA A 144 5.12 21.25 -19.78
N GLN A 145 5.12 22.46 -20.35
CA GLN A 145 5.22 23.70 -19.57
C GLN A 145 4.04 23.90 -18.61
N LEU A 146 2.83 23.45 -18.97
CA LEU A 146 1.69 23.51 -18.07
C LEU A 146 1.81 22.52 -16.91
N LEU A 147 2.24 21.29 -17.21
CA LEU A 147 2.46 20.27 -16.17
C LEU A 147 3.65 20.62 -15.27
N ARG A 148 4.68 21.25 -15.83
CA ARG A 148 5.89 21.65 -15.13
C ARG A 148 6.43 22.95 -15.73
N PRO A 149 6.17 24.13 -15.12
CA PRO A 149 6.64 25.41 -15.66
C PRO A 149 8.16 25.54 -15.81
N SER A 150 8.93 24.74 -15.06
CA SER A 150 10.38 24.66 -15.16
C SER A 150 10.88 23.65 -16.20
N ALA A 151 9.99 22.94 -16.90
CA ALA A 151 10.38 22.01 -17.96
C ALA A 151 11.17 22.75 -19.04
N PRO A 152 12.29 22.16 -19.53
CA PRO A 152 13.09 22.78 -20.56
C PRO A 152 12.25 22.97 -21.83
N GLU A 153 12.45 24.07 -22.54
CA GLU A 153 11.89 24.21 -23.88
C GLU A 153 12.53 23.18 -24.81
N PHE A 154 11.67 22.46 -25.53
CA PHE A 154 12.11 21.50 -26.53
C PHE A 154 11.45 21.79 -27.87
N SER A 155 12.22 21.59 -28.94
CA SER A 155 11.73 21.77 -30.31
C SER A 155 11.03 20.49 -30.78
N PRO A 156 9.85 20.60 -31.41
CA PRO A 156 9.18 19.46 -32.00
C PRO A 156 10.10 18.69 -32.94
N ALA A 157 10.09 17.36 -32.85
CA ALA A 157 10.79 16.53 -33.82
C ALA A 157 10.18 16.77 -35.23
N GLY A 158 11.03 16.71 -36.26
CA GLY A 158 10.63 16.93 -37.67
C GLY A 158 9.87 15.74 -38.28
N VAL A 159 8.88 15.19 -37.55
CA VAL A 159 8.09 14.02 -37.95
C VAL A 159 6.89 14.45 -38.80
N ASP A 160 6.71 13.80 -39.96
CA ASP A 160 5.63 14.10 -40.90
C ASP A 160 4.46 13.12 -40.73
N PHE A 161 3.37 13.59 -40.12
CA PHE A 161 2.15 12.81 -39.87
C PHE A 161 1.12 12.89 -41.01
N THR A 162 1.47 13.41 -42.19
CA THR A 162 0.52 13.55 -43.31
C THR A 162 -0.08 12.20 -43.76
N ASN A 163 0.73 11.14 -43.73
CA ASN A 163 0.30 9.76 -43.95
C ASN A 163 1.34 8.79 -43.38
N LEU A 164 0.96 7.51 -43.22
CA LEU A 164 1.85 6.50 -42.64
C LEU A 164 3.19 6.36 -43.38
N ARG A 165 3.20 6.49 -44.71
CA ARG A 165 4.44 6.35 -45.50
C ARG A 165 5.42 7.48 -45.19
N ARG A 166 4.94 8.71 -45.10
CA ARG A 166 5.75 9.88 -44.70
C ARG A 166 6.20 9.78 -43.25
N TYR A 167 5.31 9.36 -42.36
CA TYR A 167 5.61 9.14 -40.95
C TYR A 167 6.77 8.14 -40.78
N GLN A 168 6.66 6.96 -41.41
CA GLN A 168 7.71 5.92 -41.37
C GLN A 168 9.05 6.38 -41.96
N GLN A 169 9.04 7.34 -42.88
CA GLN A 169 10.26 7.92 -43.46
C GLN A 169 10.93 8.98 -42.57
N THR A 170 10.21 9.54 -41.60
CA THR A 170 10.65 10.74 -40.85
C THR A 170 10.79 10.53 -39.34
N VAL A 171 10.05 9.58 -38.75
CA VAL A 171 9.96 9.44 -37.29
C VAL A 171 11.26 9.03 -36.59
N GLY A 172 12.15 8.33 -37.29
CA GLY A 172 13.29 7.66 -36.64
C GLY A 172 12.82 6.63 -35.59
N GLU A 173 13.76 6.07 -34.83
CA GLU A 173 13.45 5.18 -33.69
C GLU A 173 13.97 5.83 -32.40
N PRO A 174 13.27 6.87 -31.88
CA PRO A 174 13.72 7.56 -30.69
C PRO A 174 13.66 6.61 -29.50
N THR A 175 14.79 6.50 -28.81
CA THR A 175 14.89 5.81 -27.53
C THR A 175 13.90 6.41 -26.53
N ILE A 176 13.18 5.56 -25.80
CA ILE A 176 12.15 5.96 -24.82
C ILE A 176 12.69 7.05 -23.89
N GLY A 177 12.02 8.19 -23.82
CA GLY A 177 12.37 9.31 -22.94
C GLY A 177 13.66 10.07 -23.29
N ALA A 178 14.36 9.72 -24.37
CA ALA A 178 15.65 10.33 -24.69
C ALA A 178 15.52 11.73 -25.33
N VAL A 179 14.43 11.98 -26.05
CA VAL A 179 14.17 13.26 -26.73
C VAL A 179 12.81 13.80 -26.30
N PRO A 180 12.72 14.49 -25.15
CA PRO A 180 11.50 15.15 -24.72
C PRO A 180 10.90 16.02 -25.82
N GLY A 181 9.57 15.98 -25.96
CA GLY A 181 8.85 16.68 -27.02
C GLY A 181 8.62 15.89 -28.29
N THR A 182 9.07 14.64 -28.35
CA THR A 182 8.83 13.77 -29.50
C THR A 182 7.50 13.05 -29.37
N VAL A 183 6.71 13.06 -30.46
CA VAL A 183 5.50 12.25 -30.60
C VAL A 183 5.77 11.13 -31.59
N THR A 184 5.39 9.91 -31.22
CA THR A 184 5.46 8.73 -32.10
C THR A 184 4.16 7.94 -32.07
N LEU A 185 4.01 6.96 -32.96
CA LEU A 185 2.88 6.05 -33.04
C LEU A 185 3.39 4.65 -32.77
N ALA A 186 2.70 3.90 -31.90
CA ALA A 186 3.04 2.50 -31.66
C ALA A 186 2.00 1.54 -32.26
N GLY A 187 2.49 0.39 -32.71
CA GLY A 187 1.69 -0.69 -33.27
C GLY A 187 2.56 -1.67 -34.06
N VAL A 188 2.08 -2.91 -34.21
CA VAL A 188 2.80 -3.94 -34.97
C VAL A 188 2.30 -3.91 -36.40
N ARG A 189 3.15 -3.58 -37.38
CA ARG A 189 2.75 -3.48 -38.81
C ARG A 189 1.60 -2.49 -39.01
N LEU A 190 1.90 -1.20 -38.88
CA LEU A 190 0.93 -0.10 -38.82
C LEU A 190 -0.04 -0.07 -40.02
N THR A 191 0.41 -0.48 -41.21
CA THR A 191 -0.43 -0.50 -42.40
C THR A 191 -1.47 -1.64 -42.36
N GLU A 192 -1.08 -2.80 -41.84
CA GLU A 192 -1.90 -4.01 -41.86
C GLU A 192 -2.75 -4.19 -40.59
N ARG A 193 -2.21 -3.84 -39.41
CA ARG A 193 -2.90 -4.00 -38.12
C ARG A 193 -3.30 -2.70 -37.46
N GLY A 194 -2.87 -1.57 -38.02
CA GLY A 194 -3.18 -0.23 -37.55
C GLY A 194 -2.32 0.25 -36.38
N VAL A 195 -2.41 1.55 -36.12
CA VAL A 195 -1.87 2.21 -34.93
C VAL A 195 -2.69 1.79 -33.71
N LEU A 196 -2.03 1.59 -32.58
CA LEU A 196 -2.62 1.20 -31.30
C LEU A 196 -2.54 2.32 -30.25
N THR A 197 -1.44 3.06 -30.23
CA THR A 197 -1.24 4.18 -29.29
C THR A 197 -0.53 5.35 -29.97
N VAL A 198 -0.73 6.55 -29.41
CA VAL A 198 0.19 7.66 -29.55
C VAL A 198 1.13 7.69 -28.34
N ASP A 199 2.40 7.95 -28.61
CA ASP A 199 3.49 7.86 -27.65
C ASP A 199 4.11 9.24 -27.49
N LEU A 200 4.19 9.74 -26.26
CA LEU A 200 4.69 11.07 -25.91
C LEU A 200 5.94 10.95 -25.05
N ASP A 201 7.09 11.43 -25.53
CA ASP A 201 8.29 11.53 -24.71
C ASP A 201 8.31 12.86 -23.94
N LEU A 202 8.40 12.77 -22.62
CA LEU A 202 8.34 13.89 -21.68
C LEU A 202 9.46 13.80 -20.64
N PRO A 203 9.91 14.92 -20.04
CA PRO A 203 10.70 14.87 -18.81
C PRO A 203 9.93 14.11 -17.71
N ALA A 204 10.61 13.26 -16.93
CA ALA A 204 9.94 12.43 -15.91
C ALA A 204 9.25 13.28 -14.82
N ASP A 205 9.78 14.47 -14.53
CA ASP A 205 9.25 15.41 -13.56
C ASP A 205 8.01 16.17 -14.04
N CYS A 206 7.58 15.99 -15.30
CA CYS A 206 6.25 16.42 -15.75
C CYS A 206 5.13 15.53 -15.22
N ILE A 207 5.42 14.33 -14.71
CA ILE A 207 4.42 13.39 -14.18
C ILE A 207 4.81 12.97 -12.73
N PRO A 208 4.85 13.92 -11.79
CA PRO A 208 5.24 13.65 -10.41
C PRO A 208 4.18 12.85 -9.62
N ASP A 209 2.92 12.84 -10.07
CA ASP A 209 1.81 12.11 -9.45
C ASP A 209 0.73 11.71 -10.47
N ALA A 210 -0.27 10.97 -9.99
CA ALA A 210 -1.41 10.52 -10.79
C ALA A 210 -2.29 11.67 -11.33
N ALA A 211 -2.38 12.79 -10.62
CA ALA A 211 -3.16 13.94 -11.07
C ALA A 211 -2.51 14.59 -12.29
N HIS A 212 -1.18 14.63 -12.36
CA HIS A 212 -0.46 15.11 -13.55
C HIS A 212 -0.61 14.17 -14.73
N LEU A 213 -0.69 12.85 -14.50
CA LEU A 213 -1.02 11.91 -15.57
C LEU A 213 -2.46 12.11 -16.10
N ALA A 214 -3.42 12.35 -15.21
CA ALA A 214 -4.80 12.66 -15.60
C ALA A 214 -4.89 13.98 -16.38
N ALA A 215 -4.21 15.02 -15.91
CA ALA A 215 -4.07 16.30 -16.60
C ALA A 215 -3.46 16.15 -18.00
N LEU A 216 -2.38 15.35 -18.14
CA LEU A 216 -1.78 15.04 -19.43
C LEU A 216 -2.79 14.36 -20.36
N ARG A 217 -3.48 13.31 -19.89
CA ARG A 217 -4.51 12.59 -20.65
C ARG A 217 -5.57 13.54 -21.17
N ASP A 218 -6.08 14.40 -20.28
CA ASP A 218 -7.14 15.35 -20.60
C ASP A 218 -6.65 16.37 -21.62
N LEU A 219 -5.50 17.01 -21.41
CA LEU A 219 -4.89 17.93 -22.38
C LEU A 219 -4.66 17.27 -23.74
N CYS A 220 -4.26 16.00 -23.77
CA CYS A 220 -4.13 15.25 -25.02
C CYS A 220 -5.47 15.05 -25.72
N TRP A 221 -6.54 14.72 -24.98
CA TRP A 221 -7.90 14.65 -25.51
C TRP A 221 -8.37 16.00 -26.08
N LEU A 222 -8.10 17.11 -25.39
CA LEU A 222 -8.40 18.46 -25.89
C LEU A 222 -7.77 18.72 -27.26
N THR A 223 -6.55 18.24 -27.51
CA THR A 223 -5.90 18.46 -28.81
C THR A 223 -6.65 17.83 -29.99
N LEU A 224 -7.53 16.85 -29.76
CA LEU A 224 -8.44 16.34 -30.81
C LEU A 224 -9.43 17.41 -31.26
N ALA A 225 -9.90 18.24 -30.32
CA ALA A 225 -10.91 19.27 -30.54
C ALA A 225 -10.35 20.55 -31.19
N VAL A 226 -9.03 20.75 -31.13
CA VAL A 226 -8.37 22.00 -31.54
C VAL A 226 -7.96 21.91 -33.01
N ASN A 227 -8.37 22.90 -33.81
CA ASN A 227 -8.01 22.97 -35.23
C ASN A 227 -6.50 23.16 -35.45
N ASP A 228 -6.04 22.81 -36.64
CA ASP A 228 -4.62 22.79 -36.99
C ASP A 228 -4.00 24.20 -37.05
N ASP A 229 -4.80 25.23 -37.36
CA ASP A 229 -4.45 26.65 -37.45
C ASP A 229 -4.68 27.44 -36.15
N GLU A 230 -5.30 26.82 -35.14
CA GLU A 230 -5.58 27.45 -33.85
C GLU A 230 -4.30 27.66 -33.03
N THR A 231 -4.07 28.91 -32.61
CA THR A 231 -2.84 29.36 -31.94
C THR A 231 -3.07 29.87 -30.53
N ALA A 232 -4.32 29.90 -30.05
CA ALA A 232 -4.62 30.33 -28.69
C ALA A 232 -3.89 29.46 -27.63
N PRO A 233 -3.52 30.05 -26.48
CA PRO A 233 -2.87 29.32 -25.38
C PRO A 233 -3.74 28.14 -24.90
N LEU A 234 -3.09 27.02 -24.57
CA LEU A 234 -3.76 25.81 -24.07
C LEU A 234 -4.72 26.06 -22.88
N PRO A 235 -4.41 26.91 -21.89
CA PRO A 235 -5.35 27.20 -20.80
C PRO A 235 -6.63 27.93 -21.23
N GLU A 236 -6.55 28.71 -22.31
CA GLU A 236 -7.74 29.37 -22.89
C GLU A 236 -8.58 28.38 -23.70
N LEU A 237 -7.92 27.53 -24.48
CA LEU A 237 -8.57 26.44 -25.21
C LEU A 237 -9.27 25.46 -24.27
N ALA A 238 -8.63 25.07 -23.17
CA ALA A 238 -9.20 24.19 -22.15
C ALA A 238 -10.47 24.78 -21.53
N ARG A 239 -10.43 26.06 -21.11
CA ARG A 239 -11.60 26.78 -20.59
C ARG A 239 -12.72 26.88 -21.63
N GLY A 240 -12.36 27.20 -22.87
CA GLY A 240 -13.31 27.27 -23.98
C GLY A 240 -13.98 25.93 -24.27
N PHE A 241 -13.20 24.83 -24.22
CA PHE A 241 -13.70 23.48 -24.45
C PHE A 241 -14.59 22.97 -23.32
N ALA A 242 -14.23 23.19 -22.06
CA ALA A 242 -15.05 22.80 -20.90
C ALA A 242 -16.47 23.41 -20.98
N ASN A 243 -16.57 24.68 -21.35
CA ASN A 243 -17.85 25.37 -21.55
C ASN A 243 -18.71 24.72 -22.66
N VAL A 244 -18.08 24.24 -23.74
CA VAL A 244 -18.78 23.63 -24.88
C VAL A 244 -19.16 22.18 -24.60
N ALA A 245 -18.32 21.44 -23.88
CA ALA A 245 -18.54 20.05 -23.52
C ALA A 245 -19.63 19.88 -22.44
N GLY A 246 -20.14 20.96 -21.85
CA GLY A 246 -21.05 20.92 -20.71
C GLY A 246 -20.41 20.30 -19.47
N ASP A 247 -19.07 20.23 -19.44
CA ASP A 247 -18.30 19.61 -18.38
C ASP A 247 -18.23 20.59 -17.20
N GLN A 248 -19.05 20.35 -16.17
CA GLN A 248 -18.95 21.09 -14.90
C GLN A 248 -17.84 20.53 -13.99
N GLY A 249 -17.03 19.58 -14.48
CA GLY A 249 -16.01 18.88 -13.69
C GLY A 249 -14.77 19.72 -13.36
N ASP A 250 -14.22 19.46 -12.18
CA ASP A 250 -13.05 20.11 -11.57
C ASP A 250 -11.71 19.87 -12.31
N GLY A 251 -11.68 19.01 -13.34
CA GLY A 251 -10.43 18.56 -13.99
C GLY A 251 -9.66 19.65 -14.73
N TRP A 252 -10.36 20.61 -15.34
CA TRP A 252 -9.74 21.66 -16.15
C TRP A 252 -9.37 22.91 -15.34
N SER A 253 -10.11 23.20 -14.26
CA SER A 253 -9.83 24.31 -13.34
C SER A 253 -8.61 24.02 -12.44
N GLY A 254 -8.34 22.74 -12.16
CA GLY A 254 -7.21 22.28 -11.35
C GLY A 254 -5.83 22.43 -11.98
N LEU A 255 -5.71 22.50 -13.32
CA LEU A 255 -4.43 22.59 -14.04
C LEU A 255 -3.54 23.78 -13.59
N SER A 256 -4.17 24.91 -13.24
CA SER A 256 -3.45 26.11 -12.76
C SER A 256 -3.11 26.07 -11.27
N ALA A 257 -3.68 25.13 -10.52
CA ALA A 257 -3.57 24.99 -9.07
C ALA A 257 -2.92 23.65 -8.66
N MET A 258 -2.32 22.93 -9.62
CA MET A 258 -1.69 21.65 -9.36
C MET A 258 -0.50 21.81 -8.40
N PRO A 259 -0.42 21.01 -7.33
CA PRO A 259 0.72 21.05 -6.43
C PRO A 259 1.99 20.65 -7.19
N GLN A 260 3.06 21.43 -7.05
CA GLN A 260 4.30 21.18 -7.80
C GLN A 260 5.15 20.04 -7.23
N GLU A 261 4.86 19.59 -6.00
CA GLU A 261 5.52 18.46 -5.34
C GLU A 261 4.49 17.72 -4.47
N ALA A 262 4.21 16.46 -4.80
CA ALA A 262 3.57 15.53 -3.88
C ALA A 262 4.65 14.99 -2.93
N GLY A 263 4.69 15.51 -1.69
CA GLY A 263 5.55 14.94 -0.67
C GLY A 263 5.12 13.51 -0.37
N GLN A 264 6.07 12.57 -0.29
CA GLN A 264 5.77 11.20 0.11
C GLN A 264 5.40 11.19 1.61
N PRO A 265 4.26 10.59 1.99
CA PRO A 265 3.90 10.46 3.39
C PRO A 265 4.96 9.63 4.13
N ALA A 266 5.25 10.05 5.36
CA ALA A 266 6.25 9.41 6.19
C ALA A 266 5.84 7.95 6.47
N GLY A 267 6.80 7.03 6.37
CA GLY A 267 6.56 5.61 6.61
C GLY A 267 6.00 4.83 5.42
N THR A 268 5.90 5.42 4.22
CA THR A 268 5.55 4.67 2.99
C THR A 268 6.48 3.47 2.79
N ILE A 269 5.91 2.32 2.41
CA ILE A 269 6.65 1.08 2.12
C ILE A 269 6.72 0.86 0.61
N LEU A 270 5.63 1.14 -0.10
CA LEU A 270 5.54 1.00 -1.55
C LEU A 270 5.13 2.34 -2.19
N PRO A 271 6.06 3.08 -2.79
CA PRO A 271 5.76 4.31 -3.52
C PRO A 271 4.72 4.07 -4.63
N GLY A 272 3.71 4.94 -4.71
CA GLY A 272 2.54 4.77 -5.57
C GLY A 272 1.33 4.18 -4.84
N PHE A 273 1.51 3.51 -3.71
CA PHE A 273 0.42 2.87 -2.95
C PHE A 273 0.28 3.48 -1.56
N GLU A 274 0.59 4.77 -1.43
CA GLU A 274 0.58 5.52 -0.17
C GLU A 274 -0.78 5.49 0.56
N HIS A 275 -1.87 5.30 -0.18
CA HIS A 275 -3.23 5.26 0.33
C HIS A 275 -3.66 3.88 0.87
N GLU A 276 -2.90 2.83 0.57
CA GLU A 276 -3.18 1.48 1.06
C GLU A 276 -2.61 1.29 2.46
N ALA A 277 -3.20 0.39 3.25
CA ALA A 277 -2.65 0.04 4.55
C ALA A 277 -1.22 -0.49 4.41
N LEU A 278 -0.35 -0.20 5.37
CA LEU A 278 1.07 -0.55 5.27
C LEU A 278 1.31 -2.05 5.08
N THR A 279 0.56 -2.92 5.77
CA THR A 279 0.63 -4.38 5.55
C THR A 279 0.25 -4.77 4.11
N GLN A 280 -0.70 -4.08 3.49
CA GLN A 280 -1.02 -4.29 2.07
C GLN A 280 0.13 -3.85 1.17
N GLN A 281 0.72 -2.68 1.44
CA GLN A 281 1.90 -2.22 0.71
C GLN A 281 3.04 -3.26 0.77
N ILE A 282 3.26 -3.92 1.91
CA ILE A 282 4.25 -5.00 2.04
C ILE A 282 3.90 -6.17 1.09
N TYR A 283 2.66 -6.65 1.08
CA TYR A 283 2.26 -7.74 0.18
C TYR A 283 2.33 -7.33 -1.30
N LEU A 284 1.85 -6.14 -1.66
CA LEU A 284 1.92 -5.64 -3.04
C LEU A 284 3.37 -5.51 -3.51
N ARG A 285 4.26 -5.02 -2.65
CA ARG A 285 5.69 -4.93 -2.92
C ARG A 285 6.28 -6.33 -3.15
N ALA A 286 5.99 -7.28 -2.27
CA ALA A 286 6.49 -8.64 -2.40
C ALA A 286 5.97 -9.32 -3.68
N GLY A 287 4.72 -9.05 -4.09
CA GLY A 287 4.16 -9.49 -5.37
C GLY A 287 4.92 -8.94 -6.57
N LEU A 288 5.17 -7.63 -6.60
CA LEU A 288 5.93 -6.98 -7.68
C LEU A 288 7.36 -7.51 -7.79
N VAL A 289 8.04 -7.67 -6.64
CA VAL A 289 9.39 -8.26 -6.58
C VAL A 289 9.40 -9.71 -7.07
N ALA A 290 8.34 -10.46 -6.76
CA ALA A 290 8.13 -11.82 -7.26
C ALA A 290 7.66 -11.88 -8.73
N GLY A 291 7.45 -10.73 -9.39
CA GLY A 291 7.06 -10.71 -10.79
C GLY A 291 5.57 -10.81 -11.08
N MET A 292 4.73 -10.66 -10.06
CA MET A 292 3.29 -10.83 -10.19
C MET A 292 2.63 -9.56 -10.74
N GLY A 293 1.54 -9.75 -11.49
CA GLY A 293 0.63 -8.66 -11.83
C GLY A 293 -0.12 -8.18 -10.58
N VAL A 294 -0.30 -6.87 -10.45
CA VAL A 294 -1.05 -6.25 -9.36
C VAL A 294 -2.32 -5.63 -9.91
N THR A 295 -3.47 -6.15 -9.50
CA THR A 295 -4.78 -5.74 -9.99
C THR A 295 -5.69 -5.35 -8.81
N PRO A 296 -6.21 -4.11 -8.74
CA PRO A 296 -7.22 -3.78 -7.75
C PRO A 296 -8.55 -4.45 -8.10
N LEU A 297 -9.23 -5.00 -7.09
CA LEU A 297 -10.56 -5.60 -7.21
C LEU A 297 -11.63 -4.78 -6.46
N GLY A 298 -11.21 -3.87 -5.59
CA GLY A 298 -12.08 -3.01 -4.79
C GLY A 298 -11.33 -2.35 -3.64
N THR A 299 -12.05 -1.69 -2.74
CA THR A 299 -11.47 -1.10 -1.53
C THR A 299 -10.78 -2.16 -0.69
N GLU A 300 -9.50 -1.97 -0.40
CA GLU A 300 -8.65 -2.90 0.36
C GLU A 300 -8.60 -4.33 -0.23
N LEU A 301 -8.96 -4.51 -1.50
CA LEU A 301 -9.04 -5.82 -2.15
C LEU A 301 -8.17 -5.84 -3.41
N TRP A 302 -7.19 -6.73 -3.43
CA TRP A 302 -6.17 -6.82 -4.47
C TRP A 302 -6.01 -8.26 -4.96
N SER A 303 -5.76 -8.43 -6.26
CA SER A 303 -5.24 -9.65 -6.85
C SER A 303 -3.75 -9.50 -7.14
N LEU A 304 -2.97 -10.48 -6.69
CA LEU A 304 -1.61 -10.70 -7.16
C LEU A 304 -1.62 -11.90 -8.11
N ASP A 305 -1.38 -11.65 -9.39
CA ASP A 305 -1.53 -12.64 -10.46
C ASP A 305 -0.16 -13.16 -10.92
N GLY A 306 0.16 -14.42 -10.61
CA GLY A 306 1.30 -15.14 -11.20
C GLY A 306 0.92 -15.84 -12.50
N GLU A 307 1.84 -16.60 -13.10
CA GLU A 307 1.58 -17.29 -14.39
C GLU A 307 0.42 -18.29 -14.34
N GLN A 308 0.23 -19.01 -13.23
CA GLN A 308 -0.77 -20.07 -13.11
C GLN A 308 -1.76 -19.91 -11.96
N GLN A 309 -1.44 -19.05 -10.99
CA GLN A 309 -2.20 -18.90 -9.75
C GLN A 309 -2.22 -17.44 -9.34
N SER A 310 -3.28 -17.04 -8.65
CA SER A 310 -3.42 -15.72 -8.05
C SER A 310 -3.61 -15.81 -6.54
N VAL A 311 -3.16 -14.76 -5.85
CA VAL A 311 -3.41 -14.55 -4.43
C VAL A 311 -4.31 -13.34 -4.27
N ILE A 312 -5.43 -13.53 -3.58
CA ILE A 312 -6.30 -12.41 -3.19
C ILE A 312 -5.84 -11.88 -1.83
N ILE A 313 -5.62 -10.58 -1.75
CA ILE A 313 -5.35 -9.85 -0.51
C ILE A 313 -6.62 -9.07 -0.15
N ALA A 314 -7.16 -9.32 1.04
CA ALA A 314 -8.32 -8.59 1.59
C ALA A 314 -7.93 -7.99 2.95
N GLY A 315 -7.69 -6.67 2.98
CA GLY A 315 -7.05 -6.02 4.12
C GLY A 315 -5.71 -6.69 4.46
N GLN A 316 -5.60 -7.33 5.62
CA GLN A 316 -4.39 -8.04 6.06
C GLN A 316 -4.39 -9.55 5.76
N GLN A 317 -5.44 -10.07 5.11
CA GLN A 317 -5.61 -11.50 4.84
C GLN A 317 -5.10 -11.90 3.46
N VAL A 318 -4.52 -13.10 3.36
CA VAL A 318 -4.07 -13.75 2.11
C VAL A 318 -4.73 -15.12 1.87
N GLY A 319 -5.90 -15.31 2.48
CA GLY A 319 -6.73 -16.52 2.35
C GLY A 319 -6.11 -17.81 2.89
N LEU A 320 -5.10 -17.75 3.76
CA LEU A 320 -4.42 -18.92 4.33
C LEU A 320 -5.19 -19.58 5.49
N ASN A 321 -6.12 -18.85 6.10
CA ASN A 321 -6.84 -19.29 7.31
C ASN A 321 -8.34 -19.48 7.04
N PRO A 322 -9.00 -20.45 7.70
CA PRO A 322 -10.45 -20.56 7.68
C PRO A 322 -11.14 -19.37 8.37
N ASP A 323 -12.22 -18.84 7.78
CA ASP A 323 -12.96 -17.69 8.34
C ASP A 323 -13.48 -17.93 9.76
N ALA A 324 -13.94 -19.16 10.05
CA ALA A 324 -14.41 -19.53 11.37
C ALA A 324 -13.30 -19.45 12.43
N ALA A 325 -12.06 -19.83 12.07
CA ALA A 325 -10.91 -19.72 12.96
C ALA A 325 -10.51 -18.25 13.17
N VAL A 326 -10.56 -17.42 12.13
CA VAL A 326 -10.37 -15.98 12.24
C VAL A 326 -11.40 -15.37 13.19
N ALA A 327 -12.69 -15.72 13.04
CA ALA A 327 -13.74 -15.23 13.92
C ALA A 327 -13.53 -15.66 15.38
N LEU A 328 -13.07 -16.89 15.62
CA LEU A 328 -12.74 -17.38 16.95
C LEU A 328 -11.62 -16.55 17.61
N THR A 329 -10.55 -16.18 16.87
CA THR A 329 -9.48 -15.34 17.42
C THR A 329 -9.93 -13.94 17.83
N ARG A 330 -11.05 -13.46 17.28
CA ARG A 330 -11.59 -12.13 17.63
C ARG A 330 -12.32 -12.13 18.97
N ASN A 331 -12.78 -13.28 19.46
CA ASN A 331 -13.43 -13.41 20.75
C ASN A 331 -12.45 -13.99 21.78
N ARG A 332 -11.92 -13.14 22.67
CA ARG A 332 -10.90 -13.50 23.66
C ARG A 332 -11.37 -14.63 24.59
N ASP A 333 -12.63 -14.60 25.04
CA ASP A 333 -13.16 -15.64 25.93
C ASP A 333 -13.28 -17.00 25.22
N ALA A 334 -13.89 -17.02 24.03
CA ALA A 334 -14.03 -18.24 23.23
C ALA A 334 -12.65 -18.81 22.85
N LEU A 335 -11.71 -17.94 22.45
CA LEU A 335 -10.33 -18.30 22.15
C LEU A 335 -9.66 -18.99 23.35
N MET A 336 -9.67 -18.35 24.52
CA MET A 336 -9.00 -18.89 25.71
C MET A 336 -9.61 -20.22 26.15
N ARG A 337 -10.95 -20.33 26.14
CA ARG A 337 -11.62 -21.61 26.44
C ARG A 337 -11.23 -22.70 25.45
N PHE A 338 -11.26 -22.39 24.16
CA PHE A 338 -10.94 -23.34 23.11
C PHE A 338 -9.48 -23.84 23.24
N LEU A 339 -8.51 -22.94 23.42
CA LEU A 339 -7.11 -23.32 23.62
C LEU A 339 -6.93 -24.17 24.89
N GLY A 340 -7.61 -23.79 25.99
CA GLY A 340 -7.60 -24.55 27.23
C GLY A 340 -8.14 -25.97 27.11
N THR A 341 -9.21 -26.20 26.33
CA THR A 341 -9.72 -27.57 26.09
C THR A 341 -8.81 -28.40 25.19
N HIS A 342 -7.87 -27.76 24.47
CA HIS A 342 -6.85 -28.42 23.66
C HIS A 342 -5.51 -28.61 24.42
N GLY A 343 -5.51 -28.43 25.74
CA GLY A 343 -4.35 -28.72 26.60
C GLY A 343 -3.32 -27.59 26.70
N LEU A 344 -3.57 -26.43 26.09
CA LEU A 344 -2.67 -25.27 26.20
C LEU A 344 -2.89 -24.53 27.53
N VAL A 345 -1.80 -24.07 28.13
CA VAL A 345 -1.87 -23.24 29.33
C VAL A 345 -2.29 -21.83 28.94
N VAL A 346 -3.43 -21.38 29.48
CA VAL A 346 -3.99 -20.04 29.25
C VAL A 346 -4.24 -19.33 30.59
N PRO A 347 -4.29 -17.98 30.60
CA PRO A 347 -4.59 -17.25 31.82
C PRO A 347 -5.99 -17.57 32.35
N ARG A 348 -6.05 -17.98 33.62
CA ARG A 348 -7.31 -18.30 34.30
C ARG A 348 -8.12 -17.03 34.53
N GLY A 349 -9.42 -17.08 34.31
CA GLY A 349 -10.29 -15.93 34.48
C GLY A 349 -11.77 -16.26 34.37
N ASN A 350 -12.59 -15.22 34.50
CA ASN A 350 -14.04 -15.27 34.40
C ASN A 350 -14.53 -14.18 33.43
N THR A 351 -15.69 -14.42 32.82
CA THR A 351 -16.41 -13.43 32.01
C THR A 351 -17.69 -12.98 32.67
N TYR A 352 -18.00 -11.70 32.54
CA TYR A 352 -19.16 -11.05 33.12
C TYR A 352 -19.92 -10.28 32.05
N ARG A 353 -21.24 -10.41 32.04
CA ARG A 353 -22.10 -9.68 31.09
C ARG A 353 -22.27 -8.21 31.44
N ASN A 354 -21.97 -7.82 32.67
CA ASN A 354 -22.03 -6.43 33.12
C ASN A 354 -21.01 -6.17 34.23
N ALA A 355 -20.67 -4.89 34.39
CA ALA A 355 -19.70 -4.43 35.37
C ALA A 355 -20.07 -4.78 36.82
N ASP A 356 -21.35 -4.69 37.21
CA ASP A 356 -21.78 -4.92 38.60
C ASP A 356 -21.54 -6.36 39.05
N ALA A 357 -21.76 -7.34 38.16
CA ALA A 357 -21.45 -8.73 38.42
C ALA A 357 -19.94 -8.96 38.61
N ALA A 358 -19.10 -8.28 37.83
CA ALA A 358 -17.65 -8.34 37.99
C ALA A 358 -17.22 -7.74 39.35
N VAL A 359 -17.76 -6.57 39.71
CA VAL A 359 -17.50 -5.90 40.99
C VAL A 359 -17.90 -6.78 42.18
N ALA A 360 -19.07 -7.42 42.11
CA ALA A 360 -19.55 -8.29 43.18
C ALA A 360 -18.67 -9.54 43.40
N ASP A 361 -17.96 -10.01 42.37
CA ASP A 361 -17.06 -11.17 42.47
C ASP A 361 -15.62 -10.79 42.87
N PHE A 362 -15.27 -9.51 42.85
CA PHE A 362 -13.89 -9.03 42.97
C PHE A 362 -13.18 -9.56 44.21
N ASP A 363 -13.73 -9.32 45.41
CA ASP A 363 -13.09 -9.68 46.67
C ASP A 363 -12.83 -11.19 46.79
N ARG A 364 -13.77 -12.00 46.28
CA ARG A 364 -13.68 -13.46 46.32
C ARG A 364 -12.65 -14.01 45.33
N SER A 365 -12.63 -13.47 44.11
CA SER A 365 -11.90 -14.09 43.00
C SER A 365 -10.56 -13.43 42.70
N PHE A 366 -10.42 -12.12 42.92
CA PHE A 366 -9.33 -11.30 42.37
C PHE A 366 -8.69 -10.28 43.31
N GLY A 367 -9.30 -9.97 44.46
CA GLY A 367 -8.92 -8.83 45.34
C GLY A 367 -7.45 -8.76 45.79
N HIS A 368 -6.72 -9.88 45.74
CA HIS A 368 -5.30 -9.97 46.13
C HIS A 368 -4.38 -10.45 45.01
N LYS A 369 -4.85 -10.39 43.75
CA LYS A 369 -4.13 -10.94 42.59
C LYS A 369 -3.83 -9.85 41.58
N SER A 370 -2.71 -9.99 40.88
CA SER A 370 -2.43 -9.24 39.66
C SER A 370 -3.39 -9.71 38.57
N ILE A 371 -4.04 -8.79 37.89
CA ILE A 371 -5.11 -9.12 36.95
C ILE A 371 -5.01 -8.35 35.64
N PHE A 372 -5.58 -8.93 34.61
CA PHE A 372 -5.87 -8.31 33.32
C PHE A 372 -7.39 -8.17 33.19
N VAL A 373 -7.85 -6.99 32.78
CA VAL A 373 -9.29 -6.72 32.56
C VAL A 373 -9.44 -6.19 31.14
N GLY A 374 -10.34 -6.76 30.34
CA GLY A 374 -10.64 -6.25 29.00
C GLY A 374 -11.98 -6.75 28.48
N GLY A 375 -12.46 -6.20 27.37
CA GLY A 375 -13.64 -6.72 26.68
C GLY A 375 -13.45 -8.16 26.17
N THR A 376 -14.54 -8.90 25.99
CA THR A 376 -14.47 -10.23 25.36
C THR A 376 -14.24 -10.15 23.85
N ASP A 377 -14.71 -9.08 23.19
CA ASP A 377 -14.37 -8.81 21.80
C ASP A 377 -13.03 -8.06 21.73
N THR A 378 -12.17 -8.49 20.81
CA THR A 378 -10.89 -7.85 20.52
C THR A 378 -11.02 -6.74 19.48
N GLN A 379 -12.17 -6.64 18.81
CA GLN A 379 -12.49 -5.64 17.81
C GLN A 379 -13.74 -4.86 18.23
N GLY A 380 -13.84 -3.57 17.88
CA GLY A 380 -15.04 -2.76 18.15
C GLY A 380 -15.12 -2.08 19.53
N PRO A 381 -16.25 -1.42 19.85
CA PRO A 381 -16.44 -0.70 21.11
C PRO A 381 -16.30 -1.62 22.33
N GLY A 382 -15.54 -1.21 23.35
CA GLY A 382 -15.31 -2.03 24.55
C GLY A 382 -14.13 -3.02 24.44
N SER A 383 -13.45 -3.11 23.29
CA SER A 383 -12.22 -3.93 23.10
C SER A 383 -11.00 -3.49 23.90
N GLY A 384 -11.13 -2.37 24.62
CA GLY A 384 -10.12 -1.88 25.55
C GLY A 384 -9.72 -2.93 26.59
N SER A 385 -8.52 -2.76 27.12
CA SER A 385 -7.99 -3.61 28.17
C SER A 385 -7.00 -2.84 29.03
N VAL A 386 -6.83 -3.31 30.26
CA VAL A 386 -5.90 -2.78 31.26
C VAL A 386 -5.26 -3.93 32.01
N ALA A 387 -3.94 -3.99 32.00
CA ALA A 387 -3.16 -4.85 32.88
C ALA A 387 -2.87 -4.13 34.20
N MET A 388 -3.07 -4.84 35.31
CA MET A 388 -2.83 -4.38 36.68
C MET A 388 -1.82 -5.33 37.36
N PRO A 389 -0.51 -5.06 37.23
CA PRO A 389 0.55 -5.89 37.80
C PRO A 389 0.58 -5.89 39.32
N VAL A 390 0.09 -4.81 39.94
CA VAL A 390 -0.15 -4.73 41.39
C VAL A 390 -1.63 -5.00 41.64
N PRO A 391 -2.00 -5.81 42.65
CA PRO A 391 -3.39 -6.02 43.01
C PRO A 391 -4.13 -4.69 43.17
N PRO A 392 -5.22 -4.45 42.41
CA PRO A 392 -5.92 -3.18 42.46
C PRO A 392 -6.78 -3.04 43.71
N THR A 393 -7.14 -1.81 44.07
CA THR A 393 -8.19 -1.59 45.06
C THR A 393 -9.57 -1.88 44.45
N PRO A 394 -10.60 -2.18 45.26
CA PRO A 394 -11.97 -2.37 44.78
C PRO A 394 -12.47 -1.18 43.95
N GLU A 395 -12.14 0.05 44.34
CA GLU A 395 -12.56 1.27 43.63
C GLU A 395 -11.92 1.34 42.24
N ARG A 396 -10.63 1.03 42.14
CA ARG A 396 -9.93 1.03 40.86
C ARG A 396 -10.43 -0.07 39.94
N PHE A 397 -10.67 -1.27 40.48
CA PHE A 397 -11.26 -2.35 39.71
C PHE A 397 -12.64 -1.94 39.18
N ALA A 398 -13.51 -1.40 40.04
CA ALA A 398 -14.83 -0.91 39.67
C ALA A 398 -14.79 0.19 38.60
N GLU A 399 -13.84 1.12 38.68
CA GLU A 399 -13.62 2.15 37.67
C GLU A 399 -13.29 1.54 36.30
N VAL A 400 -12.35 0.58 36.25
CA VAL A 400 -11.92 -0.08 35.00
C VAL A 400 -13.05 -0.87 34.36
N VAL A 401 -13.74 -1.72 35.13
CA VAL A 401 -14.83 -2.54 34.57
C VAL A 401 -15.99 -1.67 34.07
N ARG A 402 -16.37 -0.62 34.80
CA ARG A 402 -17.43 0.29 34.36
C ARG A 402 -17.05 1.10 33.12
N ALA A 403 -15.76 1.46 32.98
CA ALA A 403 -15.28 2.15 31.78
C ALA A 403 -15.28 1.25 30.54
N LEU A 404 -15.11 -0.07 30.71
CA LEU A 404 -15.17 -1.05 29.63
C LEU A 404 -16.61 -1.40 29.22
N GLY A 405 -17.56 -1.31 30.16
CA GLY A 405 -18.98 -1.49 29.91
C GLY A 405 -19.46 -2.92 30.19
N ASP A 406 -20.07 -3.55 29.20
CA ASP A 406 -20.60 -4.91 29.27
C ASP A 406 -19.65 -5.91 28.59
N ASP A 407 -19.91 -7.21 28.77
CA ASP A 407 -19.12 -8.31 28.19
C ASP A 407 -17.61 -8.20 28.48
N ILE A 408 -17.28 -8.25 29.76
CA ILE A 408 -15.92 -8.09 30.29
C ILE A 408 -15.32 -9.45 30.64
N MET A 409 -14.03 -9.60 30.35
CA MET A 409 -13.19 -10.68 30.81
C MET A 409 -12.20 -10.18 31.88
N VAL A 410 -12.12 -10.89 33.00
CA VAL A 410 -11.12 -10.67 34.06
C VAL A 410 -10.27 -11.91 34.20
N GLN A 411 -8.97 -11.78 33.98
CA GLN A 411 -8.00 -12.87 34.05
C GLN A 411 -6.91 -12.57 35.07
N LEU A 412 -6.25 -13.61 35.56
CA LEU A 412 -4.96 -13.46 36.22
C LEU A 412 -3.95 -12.90 35.20
N LEU A 413 -3.15 -11.94 35.63
CA LEU A 413 -2.09 -11.43 34.78
C LEU A 413 -1.04 -12.53 34.59
N ALA A 414 -0.79 -12.92 33.34
CA ALA A 414 0.22 -13.91 33.02
C ALA A 414 1.62 -13.36 33.41
N PRO A 415 2.42 -14.11 34.21
CA PRO A 415 3.74 -13.67 34.61
C PRO A 415 4.76 -13.84 33.45
N GLY A 416 5.79 -13.00 33.45
CA GLY A 416 6.92 -13.12 32.54
C GLY A 416 6.95 -12.08 31.41
N SER A 417 7.86 -12.30 30.46
CA SER A 417 8.04 -11.48 29.27
C SER A 417 7.07 -11.90 28.18
N LEU A 418 6.60 -10.93 27.39
CA LEU A 418 5.68 -11.19 26.28
C LEU A 418 6.46 -11.38 24.98
N TYR A 419 6.20 -12.48 24.29
CA TYR A 419 6.79 -12.82 23.00
C TYR A 419 5.70 -13.06 21.97
N ARG A 420 5.82 -12.45 20.80
CA ARG A 420 4.96 -12.66 19.65
C ARG A 420 5.67 -13.55 18.64
N CYS A 421 5.14 -14.74 18.43
CA CYS A 421 5.69 -15.72 17.49
C CYS A 421 4.90 -15.66 16.17
N LEU A 422 5.56 -15.32 15.05
CA LEU A 422 4.96 -15.40 13.72
C LEU A 422 5.01 -16.84 13.24
N VAL A 423 3.86 -17.47 13.06
CA VAL A 423 3.73 -18.87 12.62
C VAL A 423 3.26 -18.92 11.17
N LEU A 424 3.94 -19.72 10.34
CA LEU A 424 3.53 -20.07 8.99
C LEU A 424 3.72 -21.57 8.76
N ASP A 425 2.66 -22.27 8.34
CA ASP A 425 2.66 -23.69 7.99
C ASP A 425 3.37 -24.58 9.04
N GLY A 426 3.02 -24.37 10.31
CA GLY A 426 3.53 -25.15 11.44
C GLY A 426 4.97 -24.83 11.84
N LYS A 427 5.53 -23.69 11.40
CA LYS A 427 6.86 -23.22 11.76
C LYS A 427 6.82 -21.80 12.30
N VAL A 428 7.59 -21.52 13.33
CA VAL A 428 7.82 -20.14 13.80
C VAL A 428 8.87 -19.49 12.91
N LEU A 429 8.48 -18.47 12.14
CA LEU A 429 9.37 -17.70 11.26
C LEU A 429 10.13 -16.62 12.02
N ALA A 430 9.50 -16.01 13.02
CA ALA A 430 10.04 -14.88 13.75
C ALA A 430 9.50 -14.86 15.18
N VAL A 431 10.27 -14.25 16.08
CA VAL A 431 9.85 -13.98 17.46
C VAL A 431 10.17 -12.54 17.78
N GLN A 432 9.17 -11.82 18.29
CA GLN A 432 9.34 -10.47 18.77
C GLN A 432 9.06 -10.36 20.25
N ALA A 433 9.98 -9.80 21.02
CA ALA A 433 9.65 -9.37 22.37
C ALA A 433 8.76 -8.13 22.33
N ARG A 434 7.76 -8.10 23.20
CA ARG A 434 6.73 -7.07 23.29
C ARG A 434 6.77 -6.42 24.67
N ASP A 435 6.70 -5.10 24.70
CA ASP A 435 6.43 -4.36 25.94
C ASP A 435 5.50 -3.17 25.67
N TYR A 436 4.90 -2.65 26.73
CA TYR A 436 4.06 -1.46 26.68
C TYR A 436 4.90 -0.22 26.40
N ALA A 437 4.28 0.82 25.85
CA ALA A 437 4.95 2.06 25.55
C ALA A 437 5.56 2.69 26.82
N TYR A 438 6.84 3.02 26.76
CA TYR A 438 7.56 3.76 27.80
C TYR A 438 8.43 4.87 27.21
N VAL A 439 8.94 5.75 28.07
CA VAL A 439 10.06 6.65 27.76
C VAL A 439 11.24 6.33 28.67
N VAL A 440 12.46 6.61 28.22
CA VAL A 440 13.68 6.51 29.02
C VAL A 440 14.20 7.90 29.26
N GLY A 441 14.39 8.26 30.54
CA GLY A 441 14.93 9.56 30.91
C GLY A 441 16.34 9.75 30.36
N ASP A 442 16.63 10.98 29.95
CA ASP A 442 17.97 11.41 29.58
C ASP A 442 18.56 12.44 30.56
N GLY A 443 17.83 12.75 31.63
CA GLY A 443 18.19 13.73 32.64
C GLY A 443 18.07 15.20 32.20
N ARG A 444 17.49 15.49 31.02
CA ARG A 444 17.40 16.84 30.46
C ARG A 444 16.00 17.21 29.98
N HIS A 445 15.34 16.29 29.27
CA HIS A 445 14.02 16.51 28.71
C HIS A 445 12.93 15.99 29.66
N ASP A 446 11.78 16.66 29.64
CA ASP A 446 10.59 16.18 30.33
C ASP A 446 9.92 15.02 29.57
N VAL A 447 9.00 14.33 30.24
CA VAL A 447 8.27 13.20 29.65
C VAL A 447 7.50 13.62 28.39
N ALA A 448 6.93 14.83 28.36
CA ALA A 448 6.20 15.33 27.20
C ALA A 448 7.08 15.44 25.95
N ALA A 449 8.29 16.01 26.10
CA ALA A 449 9.27 16.13 25.03
C ALA A 449 9.78 14.75 24.57
N LEU A 450 10.07 13.84 25.51
CA LEU A 450 10.49 12.47 25.19
C LEU A 450 9.41 11.70 24.42
N LEU A 451 8.15 11.83 24.83
CA LEU A 451 7.01 11.23 24.13
C LEU A 451 6.82 11.85 22.74
N ALA A 452 6.94 13.18 22.59
CA ALA A 452 6.85 13.83 21.29
C ALA A 452 7.93 13.34 20.31
N ALA A 453 9.19 13.25 20.76
CA ALA A 453 10.28 12.71 19.96
C ALA A 453 10.03 11.25 19.55
N LYS A 454 9.55 10.41 20.49
CA LYS A 454 9.17 9.02 20.21
C LYS A 454 8.03 8.94 19.20
N ARG A 455 7.01 9.79 19.32
CA ARG A 455 5.88 9.87 18.39
C ARG A 455 6.33 10.20 16.97
N THR A 456 7.21 11.19 16.80
CA THR A 456 7.79 11.54 15.49
C THR A 456 8.53 10.37 14.87
N ARG A 457 9.40 9.69 15.65
CA ARG A 457 10.14 8.51 15.17
C ARG A 457 9.19 7.37 14.73
N ARG A 458 8.17 7.09 15.52
CA ARG A 458 7.19 6.02 15.22
C ARG A 458 6.33 6.35 14.00
N ALA A 459 5.85 7.60 13.90
CA ALA A 459 5.12 8.06 12.72
C ALA A 459 5.97 7.91 11.44
N ALA A 460 7.26 8.28 11.50
CA ALA A 460 8.17 8.12 10.38
C ALA A 460 8.40 6.66 9.96
N ALA A 461 8.29 5.72 10.91
CA ALA A 461 8.38 4.29 10.63
C ALA A 461 7.03 3.65 10.20
N GLY A 462 5.91 4.40 10.24
CA GLY A 462 4.57 3.86 10.02
C GLY A 462 4.03 3.05 11.20
N GLN A 463 4.61 3.19 12.39
CA GLN A 463 4.20 2.47 13.59
C GLN A 463 3.10 3.23 14.37
N PRO A 464 2.24 2.52 15.14
CA PRO A 464 1.24 3.16 15.98
C PRO A 464 1.86 4.14 16.97
N THR A 465 1.30 5.35 17.07
CA THR A 465 1.80 6.39 17.99
C THR A 465 0.92 6.53 19.22
N LEU A 466 1.48 7.07 20.29
CA LEU A 466 0.73 7.39 21.51
C LEU A 466 0.69 8.91 21.71
N ALA A 467 -0.50 9.44 21.97
CA ALA A 467 -0.69 10.84 22.31
C ALA A 467 -0.59 11.03 23.84
N LEU A 468 -0.23 12.24 24.28
CA LEU A 468 -0.35 12.60 25.69
C LEU A 468 -1.82 12.89 26.00
N ASP A 469 -2.55 11.89 26.46
CA ASP A 469 -3.98 11.97 26.78
C ASP A 469 -4.26 11.66 28.27
N ALA A 470 -5.54 11.52 28.62
CA ALA A 470 -5.95 11.18 29.98
C ALA A 470 -5.45 9.80 30.43
N GLY A 471 -5.37 8.83 29.51
CA GLY A 471 -4.86 7.49 29.78
C GLY A 471 -3.38 7.53 30.13
N VAL A 472 -2.58 8.22 29.30
CA VAL A 472 -1.15 8.43 29.57
C VAL A 472 -0.93 9.21 30.86
N THR A 473 -1.70 10.27 31.08
CA THR A 473 -1.61 11.08 32.30
C THR A 473 -1.89 10.24 33.55
N ALA A 474 -2.92 9.38 33.52
CA ALA A 474 -3.21 8.46 34.60
C ALA A 474 -2.11 7.39 34.80
N GLY A 475 -1.51 6.90 33.71
CA GLY A 475 -0.38 5.98 33.73
C GLY A 475 0.87 6.57 34.40
N LEU A 476 1.18 7.83 34.09
CA LEU A 476 2.29 8.57 34.72
C LEU A 476 2.02 8.83 36.20
N ALA A 477 0.82 9.27 36.56
CA ALA A 477 0.46 9.58 37.95
C ALA A 477 0.62 8.37 38.88
N ARG A 478 0.35 7.15 38.40
CA ARG A 478 0.56 5.90 39.17
C ARG A 478 2.02 5.61 39.50
N GLN A 479 2.95 6.18 38.75
CA GLN A 479 4.39 6.08 38.98
C GLN A 479 4.93 7.32 39.73
N ASN A 480 4.05 8.20 40.23
CA ASN A 480 4.38 9.49 40.83
C ASN A 480 5.17 10.41 39.88
N VAL A 481 4.86 10.32 38.59
CA VAL A 481 5.47 11.12 37.51
C VAL A 481 4.40 11.99 36.85
N THR A 482 4.80 13.15 36.34
CA THR A 482 3.96 14.02 35.51
C THR A 482 4.59 14.23 34.13
N SER A 483 3.82 14.75 33.17
CA SER A 483 4.34 15.08 31.84
C SER A 483 5.49 16.11 31.86
N ALA A 484 5.54 16.98 32.87
CA ALA A 484 6.57 17.99 33.07
C ALA A 484 7.78 17.48 33.90
N SER A 485 7.77 16.21 34.30
CA SER A 485 8.87 15.63 35.08
C SER A 485 10.08 15.34 34.19
N VAL A 486 11.27 15.77 34.61
CA VAL A 486 12.54 15.38 33.99
C VAL A 486 13.02 14.09 34.65
N ILE A 487 13.05 13.01 33.88
CA ILE A 487 13.38 11.67 34.37
C ILE A 487 14.90 11.47 34.39
N PRO A 488 15.50 10.94 35.48
CA PRO A 488 16.93 10.65 35.54
C PRO A 488 17.38 9.76 34.38
N ARG A 489 18.64 9.95 33.97
CA ARG A 489 19.21 9.24 32.82
C ARG A 489 19.16 7.72 33.03
N GLY A 490 18.59 7.02 32.06
CA GLY A 490 18.48 5.56 32.08
C GLY A 490 17.28 5.02 32.86
N THR A 491 16.49 5.88 33.52
CA THR A 491 15.27 5.45 34.20
C THR A 491 14.12 5.32 33.21
N GLN A 492 13.51 4.15 33.17
CA GLN A 492 12.34 3.86 32.35
C GLN A 492 11.04 4.26 33.07
N VAL A 493 10.13 4.90 32.35
CA VAL A 493 8.78 5.25 32.84
C VAL A 493 7.76 4.78 31.83
N TYR A 494 6.85 3.91 32.25
CA TYR A 494 5.77 3.42 31.40
C TYR A 494 4.73 4.53 31.17
N LEU A 495 4.23 4.65 29.94
CA LEU A 495 3.20 5.63 29.59
C LEU A 495 1.81 5.10 29.91
N GLY A 496 1.64 3.78 29.96
CA GLY A 496 0.40 3.12 30.33
C GLY A 496 0.56 1.61 30.37
N ARG A 497 -0.45 0.92 30.90
CA ARG A 497 -0.58 -0.55 30.86
C ARG A 497 -1.93 -0.94 30.25
N ASP A 498 -2.42 -0.13 29.32
CA ASP A 498 -3.68 -0.33 28.60
C ASP A 498 -3.45 -0.72 27.13
N THR A 499 -4.55 -0.98 26.40
CA THR A 499 -4.49 -1.34 24.98
C THR A 499 -3.76 -0.31 24.14
N ALA A 500 -3.98 1.00 24.36
CA ALA A 500 -3.35 2.04 23.57
C ALA A 500 -1.82 2.05 23.76
N ALA A 501 -1.36 1.96 25.00
CA ALA A 501 0.06 1.82 25.31
C ALA A 501 0.65 0.48 24.83
N PHE A 502 -0.12 -0.60 24.79
CA PHE A 502 0.34 -1.90 24.26
C PHE A 502 0.49 -1.89 22.74
N VAL A 503 -0.45 -1.27 22.03
CA VAL A 503 -0.44 -1.10 20.56
C VAL A 503 0.64 -0.10 20.14
N ALA A 504 0.87 0.97 20.91
CA ALA A 504 1.99 1.89 20.69
C ALA A 504 3.30 1.43 21.38
N GLY A 505 3.35 0.16 21.76
CA GLY A 505 4.42 -0.45 22.54
C GLY A 505 5.70 -0.70 21.75
N GLU A 506 6.64 -1.35 22.42
CA GLU A 506 7.92 -1.73 21.82
C GLU A 506 7.86 -3.11 21.18
N TYR A 507 8.55 -3.23 20.05
CA TYR A 507 8.76 -4.46 19.30
C TYR A 507 10.26 -4.67 19.14
N TRP A 508 10.80 -5.74 19.68
CA TRP A 508 12.20 -6.10 19.50
C TRP A 508 12.28 -7.35 18.65
N ASP A 509 13.09 -7.33 17.59
CA ASP A 509 13.47 -8.59 16.94
C ASP A 509 14.35 -9.38 17.92
N ASP A 510 13.77 -10.43 18.50
CA ASP A 510 14.34 -11.09 19.68
C ASP A 510 14.32 -12.62 19.56
N ARG A 511 14.40 -13.13 18.32
CA ARG A 511 14.48 -14.57 18.05
C ARG A 511 15.63 -15.25 18.77
N ALA A 512 16.73 -14.55 19.02
CA ALA A 512 17.90 -15.10 19.70
C ALA A 512 17.74 -15.25 21.21
N SER A 513 16.83 -14.51 21.86
CA SER A 513 16.70 -14.51 23.33
C SER A 513 15.60 -15.44 23.86
N LEU A 514 14.76 -15.98 22.99
CA LEU A 514 13.79 -17.03 23.35
C LEU A 514 14.32 -18.39 22.88
N ASP A 515 14.47 -19.33 23.80
CA ASP A 515 14.88 -20.69 23.45
C ASP A 515 13.90 -21.33 22.43
N GLN A 516 14.45 -21.98 21.40
CA GLN A 516 13.66 -22.52 20.29
C GLN A 516 12.64 -23.59 20.74
N SER A 517 12.85 -24.23 21.89
CA SER A 517 11.89 -25.19 22.45
C SER A 517 10.50 -24.59 22.69
N TYR A 518 10.36 -23.28 22.87
CA TYR A 518 9.07 -22.61 23.01
C TYR A 518 8.24 -22.58 21.71
N ASP A 519 8.86 -22.81 20.54
CA ASP A 519 8.16 -22.86 19.25
C ASP A 519 7.02 -23.89 19.26
N VAL A 520 7.21 -24.99 20.01
CA VAL A 520 6.20 -26.05 20.11
C VAL A 520 4.87 -25.52 20.63
N VAL A 521 4.89 -24.58 21.58
CA VAL A 521 3.67 -24.01 22.17
C VAL A 521 2.94 -23.13 21.15
N ALA A 522 3.69 -22.29 20.41
CA ALA A 522 3.13 -21.45 19.37
C ALA A 522 2.53 -22.29 18.22
N VAL A 523 3.25 -23.34 17.79
CA VAL A 523 2.78 -24.25 16.74
C VAL A 523 1.57 -25.07 17.20
N GLN A 524 1.55 -25.54 18.45
CA GLN A 524 0.38 -26.24 19.02
C GLN A 524 -0.85 -25.33 19.06
N ALA A 525 -0.70 -24.07 19.46
CA ALA A 525 -1.80 -23.09 19.46
C ALA A 525 -2.34 -22.83 18.05
N ALA A 526 -1.46 -22.59 17.08
CA ALA A 526 -1.86 -22.40 15.67
C ALA A 526 -2.56 -23.64 15.12
N THR A 527 -2.02 -24.83 15.40
CA THR A 527 -2.57 -26.12 14.96
C THR A 527 -3.94 -26.39 15.56
N ALA A 528 -4.13 -26.14 16.86
CA ALA A 528 -5.41 -26.32 17.54
C ALA A 528 -6.52 -25.48 16.87
N LEU A 529 -6.19 -24.25 16.46
CA LEU A 529 -7.11 -23.34 15.79
C LEU A 529 -7.28 -23.60 14.28
N GLY A 530 -6.48 -24.50 13.70
CA GLY A 530 -6.46 -24.73 12.25
C GLY A 530 -5.93 -23.53 11.45
N LEU A 531 -5.07 -22.70 12.06
CA LEU A 531 -4.47 -21.53 11.43
C LEU A 531 -3.15 -21.92 10.77
N ARG A 532 -3.00 -21.58 9.48
CA ARG A 532 -1.75 -21.76 8.75
C ARG A 532 -0.83 -20.56 8.93
N TYR A 533 -1.38 -19.37 9.08
CA TYR A 533 -0.62 -18.11 9.17
C TYR A 533 -1.17 -17.24 10.29
N CYS A 534 -0.45 -17.06 11.38
CA CYS A 534 -0.92 -16.26 12.51
C CYS A 534 0.24 -15.75 13.35
N THR A 535 -0.05 -14.88 14.30
CA THR A 535 0.86 -14.62 15.42
C THR A 535 0.29 -15.19 16.70
N VAL A 536 1.16 -15.80 17.51
CA VAL A 536 0.81 -16.33 18.84
C VAL A 536 1.58 -15.55 19.88
N ASP A 537 0.87 -14.92 20.80
CA ASP A 537 1.43 -14.17 21.90
C ASP A 537 1.60 -15.11 23.12
N LEU A 538 2.84 -15.28 23.56
CA LEU A 538 3.24 -16.09 24.71
C LEU A 538 3.71 -15.20 25.86
N ALA A 539 3.23 -15.46 27.07
CA ALA A 539 3.85 -14.96 28.29
C ALA A 539 4.81 -16.03 28.83
N VAL A 540 6.11 -15.71 28.87
CA VAL A 540 7.18 -16.65 29.20
C VAL A 540 7.87 -16.21 30.49
N ILE A 541 7.80 -17.05 31.52
CA ILE A 541 8.34 -16.73 32.86
C ILE A 541 9.85 -16.52 32.81
N ASN A 542 10.55 -17.37 32.06
CA ASN A 542 12.00 -17.31 31.90
C ASN A 542 12.41 -17.85 30.53
N GLY A 543 12.73 -16.97 29.58
CA GLY A 543 13.14 -17.37 28.23
C GLY A 543 14.53 -18.02 28.13
N PHE A 544 15.31 -18.02 29.22
CA PHE A 544 16.67 -18.59 29.27
C PHE A 544 16.73 -20.07 29.65
N ILE A 545 15.58 -20.69 29.93
CA ILE A 545 15.47 -22.13 30.17
C ILE A 545 14.67 -22.76 29.03
N ALA A 546 15.03 -23.97 28.65
CA ALA A 546 14.28 -24.70 27.64
C ALA A 546 12.88 -25.04 28.16
N TYR A 547 11.89 -24.88 27.29
CA TYR A 547 10.54 -25.37 27.50
C TYR A 547 10.53 -26.90 27.61
N SER A 548 9.72 -27.40 28.54
CA SER A 548 9.42 -28.82 28.72
C SER A 548 7.93 -28.96 29.00
N GLU A 549 7.28 -29.99 28.44
CA GLU A 549 5.86 -30.28 28.70
C GLU A 549 5.60 -30.58 30.19
N ASP A 550 6.58 -31.13 30.91
CA ASP A 550 6.51 -31.34 32.37
C ASP A 550 6.45 -30.03 33.16
N GLN A 551 6.82 -28.91 32.52
CA GLN A 551 6.81 -27.56 33.07
C GLN A 551 6.00 -26.62 32.17
N ALA A 552 4.82 -27.08 31.72
CA ALA A 552 3.98 -26.33 30.79
C ALA A 552 3.62 -24.92 31.29
N GLU A 553 3.67 -24.65 32.61
CA GLU A 553 3.45 -23.33 33.20
C GLU A 553 4.50 -22.28 32.82
N LEU A 554 5.64 -22.68 32.25
CA LEU A 554 6.70 -21.77 31.79
C LEU A 554 6.24 -20.84 30.67
N ALA A 555 5.23 -21.25 29.90
CA ALA A 555 4.63 -20.46 28.83
C ALA A 555 3.11 -20.49 28.91
N GLN A 556 2.48 -19.31 28.79
CA GLN A 556 1.03 -19.21 28.66
C GLN A 556 0.68 -18.53 27.34
N VAL A 557 -0.28 -19.10 26.61
CA VAL A 557 -0.82 -18.43 25.42
C VAL A 557 -1.77 -17.34 25.88
N VAL A 558 -1.43 -16.09 25.60
CA VAL A 558 -2.21 -14.91 26.02
C VAL A 558 -3.00 -14.27 24.88
N GLY A 559 -2.71 -14.63 23.63
CA GLY A 559 -3.41 -14.15 22.46
C GLY A 559 -3.00 -14.88 21.19
N VAL A 560 -3.88 -14.88 20.20
CA VAL A 560 -3.60 -15.33 18.84
C VAL A 560 -4.25 -14.33 17.88
N ASP A 561 -3.49 -13.85 16.91
CA ASP A 561 -4.00 -12.98 15.84
C ASP A 561 -3.86 -13.69 14.50
N ALA A 562 -5.00 -14.00 13.88
CA ALA A 562 -5.08 -14.69 12.60
C ALA A 562 -4.83 -13.77 11.39
N THR A 563 -4.58 -12.47 11.61
CA THR A 563 -4.28 -11.47 10.57
C THR A 563 -3.08 -10.61 10.96
N PRO A 564 -1.86 -11.19 10.99
CA PRO A 564 -0.68 -10.50 11.51
C PRO A 564 -0.37 -9.16 10.82
N ASP A 565 -0.04 -8.16 11.63
CA ASP A 565 0.56 -6.90 11.17
C ASP A 565 2.08 -7.08 10.95
N LEU A 566 2.47 -7.12 9.68
CA LEU A 566 3.86 -7.31 9.25
C LEU A 566 4.74 -6.06 9.42
N VAL A 567 4.17 -4.87 9.64
CA VAL A 567 4.95 -3.63 9.78
C VAL A 567 5.90 -3.72 10.97
N SER A 568 5.43 -4.29 12.07
CA SER A 568 6.23 -4.47 13.29
C SER A 568 7.45 -5.36 13.07
N PHE A 569 7.37 -6.35 12.17
CA PHE A 569 8.48 -7.24 11.81
C PHE A 569 9.43 -6.60 10.79
N LEU A 570 8.90 -5.86 9.82
CA LEU A 570 9.69 -5.16 8.82
C LEU A 570 10.47 -3.98 9.43
N ARG A 571 9.89 -3.32 10.44
CA ARG A 571 10.46 -2.15 11.09
C ARG A 571 10.28 -2.29 12.60
N PRO A 572 11.08 -3.10 13.31
CA PRO A 572 11.01 -3.20 14.77
C PRO A 572 11.50 -1.90 15.42
N THR A 573 11.19 -1.68 16.71
CA THR A 573 11.79 -0.56 17.46
C THR A 573 13.29 -0.81 17.69
N ILE A 574 13.67 -2.05 17.95
CA ILE A 574 15.06 -2.48 18.22
C ILE A 574 15.32 -3.79 17.47
N GLY A 575 16.51 -3.92 16.90
CA GLY A 575 16.91 -5.09 16.11
C GLY A 575 16.74 -4.87 14.62
N ASP A 576 16.92 -5.94 13.85
CA ASP A 576 16.91 -5.88 12.39
C ASP A 576 15.49 -6.11 11.83
N GLY A 577 15.15 -5.35 10.80
CA GLY A 577 13.88 -5.49 10.09
C GLY A 577 13.90 -6.64 9.11
N ASN A 578 12.86 -7.47 9.11
CA ASN A 578 12.76 -8.63 8.24
C ASN A 578 11.43 -8.63 7.46
N ASP A 579 11.51 -8.85 6.14
CA ASP A 579 10.34 -8.94 5.27
C ASP A 579 9.88 -10.40 5.14
N PHE A 580 8.74 -10.72 5.78
CA PHE A 580 8.15 -12.06 5.75
C PHE A 580 7.07 -12.24 4.67
N ALA A 581 6.68 -11.17 3.96
CA ALA A 581 5.64 -11.28 2.94
C ALA A 581 6.00 -12.24 1.79
N PRO A 582 7.25 -12.33 1.30
CA PRO A 582 7.61 -13.31 0.27
C PRO A 582 7.30 -14.76 0.69
N ALA A 583 7.60 -15.13 1.93
CA ALA A 583 7.31 -16.47 2.45
C ALA A 583 5.79 -16.72 2.56
N VAL A 584 5.05 -15.72 3.04
CA VAL A 584 3.59 -15.79 3.18
C VAL A 584 2.90 -15.90 1.82
N LEU A 585 3.33 -15.12 0.82
CA LEU A 585 2.81 -15.20 -0.54
C LEU A 585 3.12 -16.55 -1.19
N ALA A 586 4.35 -17.07 -1.04
CA ALA A 586 4.71 -18.39 -1.53
C ALA A 586 3.81 -19.49 -0.95
N ALA A 587 3.52 -19.45 0.36
CA ALA A 587 2.61 -20.37 1.01
C ALA A 587 1.15 -20.22 0.54
N ALA A 588 0.73 -19.00 0.19
CA ALA A 588 -0.59 -18.72 -0.34
C ALA A 588 -0.78 -19.24 -1.78
N LEU A 589 0.29 -19.23 -2.58
CA LEU A 589 0.30 -19.78 -3.93
C LEU A 589 0.33 -21.32 -3.91
N ALA A 590 1.08 -21.94 -3.00
CA ALA A 590 1.22 -23.40 -2.92
C ALA A 590 -0.04 -24.18 -2.47
N LYS A 591 -1.22 -23.56 -2.47
CA LYS A 591 -2.51 -24.15 -2.02
C LYS A 591 -3.04 -25.24 -2.94
#